data_AF-A0A3R9WCF6-F1
#
_entry.id   AF-A0A3R9WCF6-F1
#
_cell.length_a   1.000
_cell.length_b   1.000
_cell.length_c   1.000
_cell.angle_alpha   90.00
_cell.angle_beta   90.00
_cell.angle_gamma   90.00
#
_symmetry.space_group_name_H-M   'P 1'
#
loop_
_entity.id
_entity.type
_entity.pdbx_description
1 polymer ?
#
loop_
_entity_poly.entity_id
_entity_poly.type
_entity_poly.pdbx_seq_one_letter_code
_entity_poly.pdbx_strand_id
1 'polypeptide(L)'
;MWRNCSNCQALFYAGYYGDHEDYDMGKCPQGGMHKPAGPQFTLGETSVPFFSTQTDWRRCIYCYVLYFSGHPDIPPNYGEDGACPARPGHGHVHGDPAPNYVLLHGLGEGDHLQSNWRNCWNCQALFFGGFIYQSVCPKGGGDHFSPIDLDSTLNFCLSYPMKPRIDGENIGSSNIRIHGWDFTMEGGVDIAWAVFRNPNDPVVYSEDSIRLDRAMAYFEYTFHIPEAGWNFVNVRAWDSNSNGTPANPLSINH
;
A
#
# COMPACT_ATOMS: atom_id res chain seq x y z
N MET A 1 1.77 -2.01 -8.61
CA MET A 1 1.46 -1.85 -7.16
C MET A 1 0.15 -2.56 -6.84
N TRP A 2 0.01 -3.11 -5.63
CA TRP A 2 -1.20 -3.81 -5.20
C TRP A 2 -2.24 -2.83 -4.64
N ARG A 3 -3.51 -3.02 -4.98
CA ARG A 3 -4.61 -2.12 -4.59
C ARG A 3 -5.85 -2.91 -4.22
N ASN A 4 -6.63 -2.35 -3.30
CA ASN A 4 -8.01 -2.79 -3.09
C ASN A 4 -8.87 -2.34 -4.28
N CYS A 5 -9.79 -3.19 -4.74
CA CYS A 5 -10.82 -2.80 -5.69
C CYS A 5 -12.09 -2.33 -4.96
N SER A 6 -12.52 -1.08 -5.12
CA SER A 6 -13.75 -0.56 -4.49
C SER A 6 -15.03 -1.29 -4.90
N ASN A 7 -15.06 -1.90 -6.09
CA ASN A 7 -16.25 -2.59 -6.61
C ASN A 7 -16.41 -4.02 -6.08
N CYS A 8 -15.30 -4.71 -5.75
CA CYS A 8 -15.37 -6.13 -5.38
C CYS A 8 -14.57 -6.49 -4.14
N GLN A 9 -13.81 -5.54 -3.58
CA GLN A 9 -12.94 -5.68 -2.41
C GLN A 9 -11.73 -6.62 -2.56
N ALA A 10 -11.54 -7.22 -3.73
CA ALA A 10 -10.36 -8.03 -4.02
C ALA A 10 -9.09 -7.17 -4.09
N LEU A 11 -7.96 -7.71 -3.60
CA LEU A 11 -6.64 -7.16 -3.85
C LEU A 11 -6.23 -7.48 -5.29
N PHE A 12 -5.88 -6.47 -6.08
CA PHE A 12 -5.44 -6.65 -7.46
C PHE A 12 -4.16 -5.86 -7.76
N TYR A 13 -3.43 -6.32 -8.77
CA TYR A 13 -2.22 -5.66 -9.23
C TYR A 13 -2.57 -4.59 -10.27
N ALA A 14 -2.47 -3.32 -9.89
CA ALA A 14 -2.82 -2.17 -10.72
C ALA A 14 -1.68 -1.65 -11.63
N GLY A 15 -0.54 -2.35 -11.72
CA GLY A 15 0.62 -1.87 -12.50
C GLY A 15 1.34 -0.66 -11.87
N TYR A 16 2.18 0.02 -12.64
CA TYR A 16 2.80 1.30 -12.28
C TYR A 16 2.00 2.41 -12.97
N TYR A 17 1.49 3.40 -12.23
CA TYR A 17 0.84 4.56 -12.86
C TYR A 17 1.92 5.36 -13.59
N GLY A 18 2.08 5.19 -14.91
CA GLY A 18 3.09 5.98 -15.62
C GLY A 18 3.25 5.89 -17.13
N ASP A 19 2.81 4.87 -17.87
CA ASP A 19 3.32 4.75 -19.26
C ASP A 19 2.39 4.23 -20.37
N HIS A 20 1.13 3.86 -20.14
CA HIS A 20 0.24 3.50 -21.25
C HIS A 20 -1.21 3.99 -21.08
N GLU A 21 -1.72 4.64 -22.13
CA GLU A 21 -3.10 5.13 -22.25
C GLU A 21 -4.15 4.01 -22.33
N ASP A 22 -3.71 2.74 -22.41
CA ASP A 22 -4.53 1.53 -22.37
C ASP A 22 -4.35 0.78 -21.03
N TYR A 23 -4.93 1.31 -19.96
CA TYR A 23 -4.82 0.73 -18.60
C TYR A 23 -5.68 -0.53 -18.45
N ASP A 24 -5.18 -1.71 -18.84
CA ASP A 24 -5.78 -2.99 -18.43
C ASP A 24 -5.50 -3.26 -16.94
N MET A 25 -6.51 -3.08 -16.08
CA MET A 25 -6.43 -3.39 -14.64
C MET A 25 -7.00 -4.76 -14.28
N GLY A 26 -7.20 -5.63 -15.28
CA GLY A 26 -7.82 -6.94 -15.10
C GLY A 26 -9.33 -6.86 -14.90
N LYS A 27 -10.02 -7.92 -15.30
CA LYS A 27 -11.49 -7.98 -15.30
C LYS A 27 -12.08 -8.10 -13.89
N CYS A 28 -12.96 -7.16 -13.55
CA CYS A 28 -13.71 -7.13 -12.30
C CYS A 28 -15.01 -7.96 -12.40
N PRO A 29 -15.39 -8.72 -11.36
CA PRO A 29 -16.65 -9.48 -11.36
C PRO A 29 -17.91 -8.60 -11.42
N GLN A 30 -17.84 -7.36 -10.94
CA GLN A 30 -18.92 -6.37 -11.05
C GLN A 30 -19.09 -5.82 -12.48
N GLY A 31 -18.17 -6.16 -13.40
CA GLY A 31 -18.11 -5.64 -14.76
C GLY A 31 -17.03 -4.56 -14.93
N GLY A 32 -16.48 -4.49 -16.15
CA GLY A 32 -15.35 -3.62 -16.46
C GLY A 32 -14.05 -4.05 -15.80
N MET A 33 -13.17 -3.09 -15.56
CA MET A 33 -11.86 -3.31 -14.94
C MET A 33 -11.88 -3.02 -13.43
N HIS A 34 -10.91 -3.55 -12.68
CA HIS A 34 -10.77 -3.26 -11.26
C HIS A 34 -10.61 -1.76 -10.99
N LYS A 35 -11.27 -1.26 -9.94
CA LYS A 35 -11.28 0.16 -9.56
C LYS A 35 -10.44 0.39 -8.31
N PRO A 36 -9.21 0.92 -8.43
CA PRO A 36 -8.29 1.06 -7.31
C PRO A 36 -8.88 1.98 -6.22
N ALA A 37 -8.77 1.55 -4.97
CA ALA A 37 -9.17 2.28 -3.78
C ALA A 37 -8.19 2.03 -2.64
N GLY A 38 -8.23 2.90 -1.62
CA GLY A 38 -7.38 2.79 -0.44
C GLY A 38 -5.87 2.90 -0.75
N PRO A 39 -5.02 2.47 0.20
CA PRO A 39 -3.57 2.58 0.08
C PRO A 39 -2.99 1.62 -0.96
N GLN A 40 -1.70 1.79 -1.25
CA GLN A 40 -0.93 0.87 -2.08
C GLN A 40 -0.33 -0.21 -1.18
N PHE A 41 -0.41 -1.49 -1.52
CA PHE A 41 0.18 -2.55 -0.70
C PHE A 41 1.50 -3.08 -1.29
N THR A 42 2.40 -3.50 -0.40
CA THR A 42 3.63 -4.22 -0.72
C THR A 42 3.49 -5.65 -0.26
N LEU A 43 3.80 -6.56 -1.16
CA LEU A 43 3.89 -7.98 -0.86
C LEU A 43 5.34 -8.42 -1.02
N GLY A 44 5.85 -9.18 -0.06
CA GLY A 44 7.16 -9.81 -0.14
C GLY A 44 7.11 -11.17 -0.85
N GLU A 45 8.27 -11.69 -1.25
CA GLU A 45 8.43 -13.03 -1.83
C GLU A 45 9.28 -13.95 -0.93
N THR A 46 9.59 -13.49 0.28
CA THR A 46 10.50 -14.19 1.21
C THR A 46 9.84 -14.32 2.57
N SER A 47 9.89 -15.52 3.14
CA SER A 47 9.48 -15.77 4.51
C SER A 47 10.37 -15.03 5.50
N VAL A 48 9.78 -14.46 6.53
CA VAL A 48 10.47 -13.75 7.60
C VAL A 48 10.42 -14.60 8.88
N PRO A 49 11.55 -14.99 9.49
CA PRO A 49 11.63 -16.07 10.48
C PRO A 49 10.97 -15.78 11.84
N PHE A 50 10.39 -14.59 12.04
CA PHE A 50 9.78 -14.16 13.30
C PHE A 50 8.27 -13.91 13.21
N PHE A 51 7.67 -14.00 12.02
CA PHE A 51 6.26 -13.77 11.83
C PHE A 51 5.59 -15.01 11.25
N SER A 52 4.31 -15.19 11.56
CA SER A 52 3.50 -16.19 10.88
C SER A 52 3.21 -15.74 9.46
N THR A 53 3.61 -16.56 8.50
CA THR A 53 3.50 -16.27 7.07
C THR A 53 2.79 -17.40 6.34
N GLN A 54 2.02 -17.06 5.31
CA GLN A 54 1.52 -18.01 4.33
C GLN A 54 2.12 -17.74 2.95
N THR A 55 2.64 -18.79 2.31
CA THR A 55 3.14 -18.79 0.94
C THR A 55 2.02 -19.13 -0.06
N ASP A 56 2.38 -19.27 -1.33
CA ASP A 56 1.52 -19.75 -2.41
C ASP A 56 0.40 -18.77 -2.76
N TRP A 57 0.70 -17.48 -2.62
CA TRP A 57 -0.11 -16.41 -3.15
C TRP A 57 0.41 -15.97 -4.51
N ARG A 58 -0.46 -15.99 -5.52
CA ARG A 58 -0.11 -15.76 -6.91
C ARG A 58 -0.97 -14.68 -7.51
N ARG A 59 -0.43 -13.99 -8.52
CA ARG A 59 -1.21 -13.05 -9.32
C ARG A 59 -1.89 -13.80 -10.47
N CYS A 60 -3.20 -13.64 -10.62
CA CYS A 60 -3.89 -14.16 -11.80
C CYS A 60 -3.52 -13.35 -13.04
N ILE A 61 -3.14 -14.00 -14.15
CA ILE A 61 -2.75 -13.31 -15.40
C ILE A 61 -3.93 -12.74 -16.19
N TYR A 62 -5.17 -13.05 -15.81
CA TYR A 62 -6.36 -12.61 -16.55
C TYR A 62 -7.20 -11.55 -15.83
N CYS A 63 -7.28 -11.60 -14.51
CA CYS A 63 -8.01 -10.60 -13.70
C CYS A 63 -7.12 -9.87 -12.71
N TYR A 64 -5.83 -10.19 -12.64
CA TYR A 64 -4.82 -9.47 -11.86
C TYR A 64 -5.01 -9.49 -10.35
N VAL A 65 -6.03 -10.19 -9.84
CA VAL A 65 -6.21 -10.41 -8.40
C VAL A 65 -5.09 -11.27 -7.82
N LEU A 66 -4.76 -11.02 -6.56
CA LEU A 66 -3.98 -11.94 -5.74
C LEU A 66 -4.91 -13.09 -5.31
N TYR A 67 -4.54 -14.32 -5.62
CA TYR A 67 -5.27 -15.51 -5.21
C TYR A 67 -4.35 -16.53 -4.55
N PHE A 68 -4.91 -17.35 -3.68
CA PHE A 68 -4.18 -18.45 -3.06
C PHE A 68 -4.18 -19.66 -4.00
N SER A 69 -2.98 -20.12 -4.37
CA SER A 69 -2.74 -21.30 -5.21
C SER A 69 -2.19 -22.48 -4.42
N GLY A 70 -2.27 -22.44 -3.08
CA GLY A 70 -1.79 -23.51 -2.20
C GLY A 70 -2.82 -24.61 -1.95
N HIS A 71 -3.97 -24.58 -2.65
CA HIS A 71 -4.87 -25.72 -2.65
C HIS A 71 -4.31 -26.82 -3.58
N PRO A 72 -4.51 -28.11 -3.25
CA PRO A 72 -4.18 -29.17 -4.18
C PRO A 72 -5.05 -29.01 -5.43
N ASP A 73 -4.42 -29.05 -6.61
CA ASP A 73 -5.10 -29.06 -7.91
C ASP A 73 -6.35 -29.94 -7.85
N ILE A 74 -7.53 -29.37 -8.07
CA ILE A 74 -8.78 -30.12 -8.03
C ILE A 74 -8.99 -30.74 -9.42
N PRO A 75 -9.01 -32.09 -9.56
CA PRO A 75 -9.30 -32.72 -10.85
C PRO A 75 -10.70 -32.30 -11.36
N PRO A 76 -10.88 -32.10 -12.68
CA PRO A 76 -9.92 -32.30 -13.77
C PRO A 76 -9.07 -31.05 -14.10
N ASN A 77 -9.23 -29.94 -13.38
CA ASN A 77 -8.68 -28.64 -13.75
C ASN A 77 -7.36 -28.36 -13.00
N TYR A 78 -6.31 -29.09 -13.39
CA TYR A 78 -4.96 -28.87 -12.88
C TYR A 78 -4.47 -27.46 -13.21
N GLY A 79 -3.92 -26.74 -12.22
CA GLY A 79 -3.44 -25.37 -12.35
C GLY A 79 -4.52 -24.28 -12.33
N GLU A 80 -5.73 -24.61 -11.90
CA GLU A 80 -6.85 -23.65 -11.77
C GLU A 80 -7.42 -23.61 -10.35
N ASP A 81 -7.23 -22.48 -9.66
CA ASP A 81 -7.76 -22.28 -8.30
C ASP A 81 -8.90 -21.28 -8.24
N GLY A 82 -9.94 -21.61 -7.47
CA GLY A 82 -11.05 -20.70 -7.25
C GLY A 82 -11.86 -20.38 -8.52
N ALA A 83 -12.49 -19.21 -8.57
CA ALA A 83 -13.39 -18.80 -9.64
C ALA A 83 -12.87 -17.49 -10.23
N CYS A 84 -12.59 -17.49 -11.53
CA CYS A 84 -12.02 -16.32 -12.19
C CYS A 84 -13.10 -15.56 -13.00
N PRO A 85 -13.33 -14.25 -12.77
CA PRO A 85 -14.30 -13.47 -13.55
C PRO A 85 -13.91 -13.32 -15.03
N ALA A 86 -12.62 -13.46 -15.32
CA ALA A 86 -12.10 -13.45 -16.69
C ALA A 86 -12.25 -14.78 -17.41
N ARG A 87 -12.48 -15.89 -16.68
CA ARG A 87 -12.57 -17.24 -17.23
C ARG A 87 -13.80 -17.96 -16.65
N PRO A 88 -15.01 -17.68 -17.15
CA PRO A 88 -16.22 -18.32 -16.67
C PRO A 88 -16.11 -19.86 -16.72
N GLY A 89 -16.43 -20.53 -15.61
CA GLY A 89 -16.31 -21.99 -15.48
C GLY A 89 -14.91 -22.50 -15.12
N HIS A 90 -13.91 -21.62 -15.06
CA HIS A 90 -12.51 -21.93 -14.81
C HIS A 90 -11.92 -21.11 -13.65
N GLY A 91 -10.81 -21.59 -13.11
CA GLY A 91 -10.11 -20.94 -12.01
C GLY A 91 -9.09 -19.89 -12.45
N HIS A 92 -8.46 -19.29 -11.44
CA HIS A 92 -7.31 -18.40 -11.60
C HIS A 92 -6.10 -19.19 -12.13
N VAL A 93 -5.29 -18.51 -12.94
CA VAL A 93 -4.06 -19.04 -13.52
C VAL A 93 -2.95 -18.03 -13.33
N HIS A 94 -1.76 -18.50 -12.97
CA HIS A 94 -0.53 -17.73 -12.99
C HIS A 94 0.39 -18.21 -14.14
N GLY A 95 1.30 -17.36 -14.60
CA GLY A 95 2.33 -17.79 -15.56
C GLY A 95 3.38 -18.69 -14.90
N ASP A 96 4.26 -19.29 -15.70
CA ASP A 96 5.46 -19.97 -15.22
C ASP A 96 6.69 -19.40 -15.96
N PRO A 97 7.63 -18.73 -15.28
CA PRO A 97 7.66 -18.47 -13.83
C PRO A 97 6.66 -17.37 -13.42
N ALA A 98 6.12 -17.49 -12.21
CA ALA A 98 5.40 -16.41 -11.53
C ALA A 98 6.00 -16.17 -10.14
N PRO A 99 6.00 -14.91 -9.64
CA PRO A 99 6.29 -14.61 -8.25
C PRO A 99 5.44 -15.45 -7.28
N ASN A 100 6.02 -15.86 -6.16
CA ASN A 100 5.30 -16.45 -5.04
C ASN A 100 5.26 -15.43 -3.90
N TYR A 101 4.11 -14.82 -3.66
CA TYR A 101 3.97 -13.82 -2.61
C TYR A 101 3.78 -14.49 -1.25
N VAL A 102 4.35 -13.85 -0.24
CA VAL A 102 4.31 -14.28 1.15
C VAL A 102 3.50 -13.26 1.94
N LEU A 103 2.40 -13.70 2.55
CA LEU A 103 1.52 -12.84 3.34
C LEU A 103 1.73 -13.08 4.83
N LEU A 104 1.85 -11.98 5.59
CA LEU A 104 1.85 -11.99 7.05
C LEU A 104 0.43 -12.22 7.56
N HIS A 105 0.28 -12.90 8.69
CA HIS A 105 -1.01 -13.03 9.36
C HIS A 105 -0.88 -13.02 10.89
N GLY A 106 -1.98 -12.74 11.57
CA GLY A 106 -2.06 -12.79 13.04
C GLY A 106 -1.39 -11.63 13.78
N LEU A 107 -0.97 -10.57 13.07
CA LEU A 107 -0.32 -9.40 13.69
C LEU A 107 -1.33 -8.36 14.21
N GLY A 108 -2.56 -8.37 13.70
CA GLY A 108 -3.54 -7.31 13.97
C GLY A 108 -3.29 -6.05 13.14
N GLU A 109 -4.01 -4.98 13.48
CA GLU A 109 -3.83 -3.64 12.88
C GLU A 109 -2.58 -2.96 13.46
N GLY A 110 -1.88 -2.17 12.66
CA GLY A 110 -0.78 -1.34 13.14
C GLY A 110 -0.44 -0.20 12.18
N ASP A 111 0.44 0.69 12.61
CA ASP A 111 0.84 1.94 11.93
C ASP A 111 1.19 1.78 10.43
N HIS A 112 1.68 0.60 10.01
CA HIS A 112 1.99 0.30 8.60
C HIS A 112 1.41 -1.04 8.12
N LEU A 113 0.37 -1.53 8.80
CA LEU A 113 -0.19 -2.85 8.61
C LEU A 113 -1.70 -2.77 8.64
N GLN A 114 -2.32 -2.97 7.47
CA GLN A 114 -3.76 -3.14 7.42
C GLN A 114 -4.10 -4.61 7.62
N SER A 115 -4.84 -4.90 8.69
CA SER A 115 -5.41 -6.23 8.96
C SER A 115 -6.73 -6.42 8.21
N ASN A 116 -7.50 -7.45 8.58
CA ASN A 116 -8.81 -7.73 7.99
C ASN A 116 -8.79 -8.14 6.52
N TRP A 117 -7.64 -8.55 6.00
CA TRP A 117 -7.56 -9.24 4.71
C TRP A 117 -7.85 -10.73 4.90
N ARG A 118 -8.68 -11.30 4.02
CA ARG A 118 -9.21 -12.66 4.12
C ARG A 118 -9.06 -13.39 2.78
N ASN A 119 -8.87 -14.70 2.86
CA ASN A 119 -9.05 -15.56 1.69
C ASN A 119 -10.54 -15.85 1.50
N CYS A 120 -11.06 -15.62 0.28
CA CYS A 120 -12.40 -16.05 -0.10
C CYS A 120 -12.38 -17.53 -0.48
N TRP A 121 -13.12 -18.39 0.23
CA TRP A 121 -13.15 -19.83 -0.01
C TRP A 121 -13.68 -20.21 -1.40
N ASN A 122 -14.57 -19.37 -1.94
CA ASN A 122 -15.27 -19.65 -3.19
C ASN A 122 -14.45 -19.28 -4.43
N CYS A 123 -13.63 -18.23 -4.33
CA CYS A 123 -12.86 -17.73 -5.47
C CYS A 123 -11.35 -17.66 -5.23
N GLN A 124 -10.88 -17.97 -4.03
CA GLN A 124 -9.48 -17.94 -3.61
C GLN A 124 -8.79 -16.57 -3.65
N ALA A 125 -9.49 -15.52 -4.09
CA ALA A 125 -8.99 -14.17 -4.06
C ALA A 125 -8.80 -13.67 -2.62
N LEU A 126 -7.71 -12.94 -2.39
CA LEU A 126 -7.55 -12.14 -1.17
C LEU A 126 -8.49 -10.94 -1.28
N PHE A 127 -9.35 -10.75 -0.27
CA PHE A 127 -10.29 -9.63 -0.22
C PHE A 127 -10.25 -8.92 1.13
N PHE A 128 -10.64 -7.66 1.14
CA PHE A 128 -10.76 -6.88 2.35
C PHE A 128 -12.11 -7.14 3.03
N GLY A 129 -12.07 -7.68 4.25
CA GLY A 129 -13.25 -8.07 5.03
C GLY A 129 -14.00 -6.91 5.68
N GLY A 130 -13.42 -5.70 5.72
CA GLY A 130 -14.06 -4.53 6.35
C GLY A 130 -15.32 -4.02 5.62
N PHE A 131 -15.52 -4.41 4.36
CA PHE A 131 -16.68 -4.00 3.53
C PHE A 131 -17.34 -5.19 2.82
N ILE A 132 -17.53 -6.30 3.54
CA ILE A 132 -18.01 -7.57 2.95
C ILE A 132 -19.36 -7.44 2.21
N TYR A 133 -20.32 -6.66 2.75
CA TYR A 133 -21.63 -6.44 2.13
C TYR A 133 -21.61 -5.55 0.86
N GLN A 134 -20.44 -5.01 0.53
CA GLN A 134 -20.18 -4.25 -0.69
C GLN A 134 -19.18 -4.99 -1.60
N SER A 135 -18.91 -6.26 -1.30
CA SER A 135 -17.98 -7.09 -2.06
C SER A 135 -18.72 -7.89 -3.13
N VAL A 136 -17.99 -8.36 -4.15
CA VAL A 136 -18.58 -9.08 -5.26
C VAL A 136 -17.67 -10.25 -5.60
N CYS A 137 -18.16 -11.45 -5.31
CA CYS A 137 -17.50 -12.70 -5.61
C CYS A 137 -17.86 -13.16 -7.04
N PRO A 138 -16.87 -13.54 -7.86
CA PRO A 138 -17.13 -14.12 -9.19
C PRO A 138 -17.91 -15.44 -9.13
N LYS A 139 -17.91 -16.14 -7.98
CA LYS A 139 -18.72 -17.33 -7.77
C LYS A 139 -20.14 -16.92 -7.35
N GLY A 140 -21.03 -16.82 -8.33
CA GLY A 140 -22.46 -16.59 -8.10
C GLY A 140 -22.88 -15.14 -7.86
N GLY A 141 -21.95 -14.17 -7.88
CA GLY A 141 -22.26 -12.73 -7.85
C GLY A 141 -22.65 -12.15 -6.49
N GLY A 142 -22.63 -12.95 -5.41
CA GLY A 142 -22.83 -12.50 -4.03
C GLY A 142 -21.53 -12.08 -3.35
N ASP A 143 -21.57 -11.87 -2.03
CA ASP A 143 -20.41 -11.44 -1.25
C ASP A 143 -19.27 -12.47 -1.24
N HIS A 144 -18.04 -12.00 -1.02
CA HIS A 144 -16.93 -12.90 -0.70
C HIS A 144 -17.25 -13.69 0.58
N PHE A 145 -16.96 -14.99 0.55
CA PHE A 145 -17.17 -15.87 1.69
C PHE A 145 -15.84 -16.26 2.31
N SER A 146 -15.64 -15.86 3.55
CA SER A 146 -14.63 -16.42 4.44
C SER A 146 -15.35 -16.76 5.74
N PRO A 147 -15.10 -17.93 6.35
CA PRO A 147 -15.59 -18.21 7.70
C PRO A 147 -14.93 -17.27 8.73
N ILE A 148 -15.35 -16.00 8.79
CA ILE A 148 -14.70 -14.91 9.55
C ILE A 148 -14.54 -15.23 11.05
N ASP A 149 -15.36 -16.13 11.59
CA ASP A 149 -15.38 -16.51 13.00
C ASP A 149 -14.79 -17.90 13.30
N LEU A 150 -14.14 -18.54 12.32
CA LEU A 150 -13.39 -19.77 12.59
C LEU A 150 -11.91 -19.43 12.77
N ASP A 151 -11.33 -19.89 13.89
CA ASP A 151 -9.88 -19.81 14.19
C ASP A 151 -9.00 -20.43 13.08
N SER A 152 -9.59 -21.23 12.18
CA SER A 152 -8.93 -21.81 11.01
C SER A 152 -8.77 -20.83 9.83
N THR A 153 -9.40 -19.65 9.88
CA THR A 153 -9.25 -18.63 8.83
C THR A 153 -8.18 -17.61 9.20
N LEU A 154 -7.19 -17.45 8.34
CA LEU A 154 -6.10 -16.52 8.58
C LEU A 154 -6.57 -15.07 8.40
N ASN A 155 -6.23 -14.22 9.37
CA ASN A 155 -6.34 -12.77 9.25
C ASN A 155 -5.01 -12.22 8.73
N PHE A 156 -4.96 -11.94 7.42
CA PHE A 156 -3.77 -11.41 6.78
C PHE A 156 -3.59 -9.93 7.08
N CYS A 157 -2.32 -9.55 7.19
CA CYS A 157 -1.88 -8.18 7.42
C CYS A 157 -1.05 -7.76 6.21
N LEU A 158 -1.55 -6.78 5.46
CA LEU A 158 -0.83 -6.23 4.32
C LEU A 158 -0.07 -4.98 4.74
N SER A 159 1.24 -5.02 4.48
CA SER A 159 2.06 -3.82 4.55
C SER A 159 1.75 -2.92 3.37
N TYR A 160 1.79 -1.62 3.56
CA TYR A 160 1.82 -0.65 2.47
C TYR A 160 3.20 0.00 2.43
N PRO A 161 3.82 0.15 1.25
CA PRO A 161 5.08 0.87 1.17
C PRO A 161 4.76 2.32 1.46
N MET A 162 5.38 2.83 2.50
CA MET A 162 5.57 4.26 2.57
C MET A 162 6.77 4.61 1.73
N LYS A 163 6.57 5.50 0.78
CA LYS A 163 7.65 6.21 0.09
C LYS A 163 7.53 7.66 0.50
N PRO A 164 7.85 7.99 1.77
CA PRO A 164 7.67 9.35 2.24
C PRO A 164 8.41 10.27 1.28
N ARG A 165 7.69 11.29 0.81
CA ARG A 165 8.26 12.30 -0.07
C ARG A 165 7.89 13.66 0.47
N ILE A 166 8.85 14.57 0.38
CA ILE A 166 8.66 15.97 0.72
C ILE A 166 8.99 16.81 -0.51
N ASP A 167 8.24 17.89 -0.67
CA ASP A 167 8.51 18.98 -1.61
C ASP A 167 8.36 20.31 -0.84
N GLY A 168 8.89 21.39 -1.37
CA GLY A 168 8.83 22.66 -0.67
C GLY A 168 9.21 23.86 -1.52
N GLU A 169 8.69 25.00 -1.10
CA GLU A 169 8.81 26.27 -1.78
C GLU A 169 9.13 27.40 -0.80
N ASN A 170 9.94 28.35 -1.26
CA ASN A 170 10.09 29.63 -0.57
C ASN A 170 8.90 30.54 -0.96
N ILE A 171 8.04 30.84 0.00
CA ILE A 171 6.77 31.59 -0.20
C ILE A 171 6.84 33.04 0.27
N GLY A 172 8.04 33.56 0.53
CA GLY A 172 8.26 34.94 0.97
C GLY A 172 9.74 35.28 1.07
N SER A 173 10.11 36.32 1.83
CA SER A 173 11.53 36.63 2.07
C SER A 173 12.22 35.62 2.99
N SER A 174 11.45 34.92 3.83
CA SER A 174 11.95 34.04 4.90
C SER A 174 10.95 32.94 5.32
N ASN A 175 9.90 32.67 4.54
CA ASN A 175 8.89 31.67 4.92
C ASN A 175 8.99 30.48 3.98
N ILE A 176 9.22 29.30 4.54
CA ILE A 176 9.34 28.05 3.78
C ILE A 176 8.11 27.21 4.03
N ARG A 177 7.44 26.79 2.96
CA ARG A 177 6.33 25.84 3.02
C ARG A 177 6.82 24.48 2.56
N ILE A 178 6.49 23.45 3.33
CA ILE A 178 6.79 22.04 3.07
C ILE A 178 5.49 21.28 2.90
N HIS A 179 5.44 20.48 1.85
CA HIS A 179 4.39 19.51 1.59
C HIS A 179 4.97 18.10 1.74
N GLY A 180 4.31 17.24 2.51
CA GLY A 180 4.71 15.84 2.66
C GLY A 180 3.60 14.89 2.24
N TRP A 181 3.96 13.77 1.61
CA TRP A 181 3.01 12.74 1.20
C TRP A 181 3.54 11.33 1.48
N ASP A 182 2.61 10.38 1.49
CA ASP A 182 2.86 8.95 1.67
C ASP A 182 3.51 8.62 3.04
N PHE A 183 3.20 9.46 4.05
CA PHE A 183 3.50 9.26 5.47
C PHE A 183 2.43 8.39 6.17
N THR A 184 2.67 8.00 7.42
CA THR A 184 1.80 7.09 8.16
C THR A 184 0.47 7.75 8.48
N MET A 185 -0.64 7.20 7.97
CA MET A 185 -1.96 7.66 8.39
C MET A 185 -2.13 7.42 9.90
N GLU A 186 -2.71 8.39 10.61
CA GLU A 186 -2.88 8.38 12.08
C GLU A 186 -1.57 8.34 12.89
N GLY A 187 -0.42 8.43 12.22
CA GLY A 187 0.91 8.52 12.84
C GLY A 187 1.38 9.96 13.09
N GLY A 188 2.60 10.07 13.62
CA GLY A 188 3.34 11.32 13.70
C GLY A 188 4.38 11.40 12.59
N VAL A 189 4.67 12.62 12.13
CA VAL A 189 5.82 12.94 11.28
C VAL A 189 6.78 13.81 12.10
N ASP A 190 8.02 13.40 12.21
CA ASP A 190 9.08 14.27 12.68
C ASP A 190 9.72 14.96 11.47
N ILE A 191 9.93 16.27 11.57
CA ILE A 191 10.53 17.09 10.54
C ILE A 191 11.70 17.87 11.14
N ALA A 192 12.83 17.89 10.44
CA ALA A 192 14.02 18.62 10.82
C ALA A 192 14.50 19.50 9.67
N TRP A 193 14.96 20.71 9.98
CA TRP A 193 15.55 21.61 8.99
C TRP A 193 16.80 22.31 9.52
N ALA A 194 17.71 22.57 8.59
CA ALA A 194 18.96 23.27 8.86
C ALA A 194 19.17 24.37 7.80
N VAL A 195 19.42 25.60 8.26
CA VAL A 195 19.63 26.78 7.40
C VAL A 195 21.11 27.03 7.24
N PHE A 196 21.55 27.24 6.01
CA PHE A 196 22.96 27.38 5.67
C PHE A 196 23.25 28.71 5.00
N ARG A 197 24.33 29.37 5.44
CA ARG A 197 25.00 30.41 4.65
C ARG A 197 26.05 29.81 3.73
N ASN A 198 26.70 28.74 4.16
CA ASN A 198 27.69 28.00 3.38
C ASN A 198 27.46 26.49 3.56
N PRO A 199 27.87 25.64 2.60
CA PRO A 199 27.50 24.22 2.59
C PRO A 199 27.86 23.40 3.85
N ASN A 200 28.84 23.85 4.62
CA ASN A 200 29.41 23.08 5.72
C ASN A 200 29.06 23.64 7.11
N ASP A 201 28.33 24.76 7.20
CA ASP A 201 28.12 25.48 8.46
C ASP A 201 26.65 25.92 8.60
N PRO A 202 25.80 25.11 9.26
CA PRO A 202 24.42 25.48 9.53
C PRO A 202 24.39 26.59 10.59
N VAL A 203 23.66 27.66 10.30
CA VAL A 203 23.47 28.78 11.24
C VAL A 203 22.23 28.62 12.12
N VAL A 204 21.29 27.76 11.70
CA VAL A 204 20.08 27.39 12.46
C VAL A 204 19.81 25.91 12.27
N TYR A 205 19.43 25.23 13.34
CA TYR A 205 18.92 23.87 13.34
C TYR A 205 17.63 23.82 14.17
N SER A 206 16.60 23.14 13.68
CA SER A 206 15.37 22.93 14.43
C SER A 206 14.69 21.64 14.03
N GLU A 207 13.90 21.11 14.95
CA GLU A 207 13.08 19.91 14.79
C GLU A 207 11.66 20.20 15.28
N ASP A 208 10.68 19.51 14.70
CA ASP A 208 9.28 19.59 15.10
C ASP A 208 8.57 18.25 14.82
N SER A 209 7.41 18.05 15.44
CA SER A 209 6.57 16.85 15.26
C SER A 209 5.15 17.25 14.87
N ILE A 210 4.70 16.72 13.73
CA ILE A 210 3.39 16.96 13.15
C ILE A 210 2.53 15.71 13.38
N ARG A 211 1.31 15.89 13.91
CA ARG A 211 0.32 14.79 13.92
C ARG A 211 -0.48 14.82 12.63
N LEU A 212 -0.55 13.69 11.95
CA LEU A 212 -1.41 13.54 10.78
C LEU A 212 -2.85 13.27 11.21
N ASP A 213 -3.80 13.92 10.56
CA ASP A 213 -5.21 13.64 10.79
C ASP A 213 -5.62 12.28 10.21
N ARG A 214 -6.78 11.77 10.63
CA ARG A 214 -7.26 10.43 10.23
C ARG A 214 -7.62 10.30 8.75
N ALA A 215 -7.58 11.38 7.98
CA ALA A 215 -8.11 11.41 6.63
C ALA A 215 -7.02 11.48 5.55
N MET A 216 -5.78 11.88 5.88
CA MET A 216 -4.75 12.10 4.86
C MET A 216 -3.34 11.66 5.28
N ALA A 217 -2.68 10.90 4.39
CA ALA A 217 -1.24 10.65 4.40
C ALA A 217 -0.43 11.88 3.90
N TYR A 218 -0.89 13.09 4.23
CA TYR A 218 -0.38 14.36 3.73
C TYR A 218 -0.29 15.40 4.86
N PHE A 219 0.74 16.24 4.83
CA PHE A 219 0.83 17.43 5.68
C PHE A 219 1.29 18.67 4.92
N GLU A 220 0.93 19.82 5.48
CA GLU A 220 1.53 21.11 5.15
C GLU A 220 2.19 21.68 6.42
N TYR A 221 3.45 22.07 6.30
CA TYR A 221 4.24 22.65 7.40
C TYR A 221 4.89 23.94 6.93
N THR A 222 4.79 25.01 7.71
CA THR A 222 5.44 26.29 7.39
C THR A 222 6.30 26.73 8.56
N PHE A 223 7.54 27.11 8.27
CA PHE A 223 8.43 27.71 9.25
C PHE A 223 9.04 29.02 8.73
N HIS A 224 9.44 29.86 9.67
CA HIS A 224 10.10 31.13 9.41
C HIS A 224 11.60 31.04 9.68
N ILE A 225 12.42 31.61 8.81
CA ILE A 225 13.87 31.74 8.98
C ILE A 225 14.17 33.14 9.53
N PRO A 226 14.54 33.28 10.82
CA PRO A 226 14.77 34.59 11.42
C PRO A 226 16.06 35.26 10.93
N GLU A 227 17.04 34.48 10.45
CA GLU A 227 18.33 34.97 10.01
C GLU A 227 18.29 35.58 8.60
N ALA A 228 18.84 36.77 8.46
CA ALA A 228 19.13 37.35 7.16
C ALA A 228 20.37 36.71 6.49
N GLY A 229 20.39 36.73 5.16
CA GLY A 229 21.55 36.35 4.35
C GLY A 229 21.86 34.85 4.30
N TRP A 230 20.83 34.01 4.35
CA TRP A 230 20.94 32.56 4.12
C TRP A 230 20.96 32.24 2.62
N ASN A 231 21.51 31.09 2.25
CA ASN A 231 21.64 30.66 0.85
C ASN A 231 20.70 29.50 0.51
N PHE A 232 20.62 28.50 1.39
CA PHE A 232 19.70 27.38 1.22
C PHE A 232 19.32 26.77 2.57
N VAL A 233 18.23 26.01 2.57
CA VAL A 233 17.76 25.20 3.70
C VAL A 233 17.71 23.73 3.27
N ASN A 234 18.17 22.85 4.14
CA ASN A 234 17.96 21.41 3.98
C ASN A 234 16.86 20.95 4.92
N VAL A 235 15.97 20.10 4.41
CA VAL A 235 14.83 19.55 5.14
C VAL A 235 14.85 18.03 5.06
N ARG A 236 14.52 17.38 6.16
CA ARG A 236 14.30 15.94 6.26
C ARG A 236 13.01 15.69 7.04
N ALA A 237 12.31 14.62 6.68
CA ALA A 237 11.13 14.18 7.41
C ALA A 237 11.07 12.64 7.45
N TRP A 238 10.57 12.10 8.54
CA TRP A 238 10.40 10.66 8.79
C TRP A 238 9.21 10.43 9.73
N ASP A 239 8.71 9.20 9.85
CA ASP A 239 7.64 8.91 10.80
C ASP A 239 8.16 8.85 12.24
N SER A 240 7.44 9.46 13.18
CA SER A 240 7.84 9.56 14.58
C SER A 240 7.94 8.21 15.32
N ASN A 241 7.31 7.15 14.79
CA ASN A 241 7.23 5.84 15.44
C ASN A 241 7.84 4.69 14.62
N SER A 242 8.37 4.97 13.43
CA SER A 242 8.96 3.95 12.57
C SER A 242 10.47 4.20 12.44
N ASN A 243 11.28 3.15 12.55
CA ASN A 243 12.65 3.15 12.03
C ASN A 243 12.64 3.16 10.47
N GLY A 244 11.60 3.73 9.87
CA GLY A 244 11.31 3.72 8.45
C GLY A 244 12.32 4.52 7.65
N THR A 245 12.28 4.31 6.34
CA THR A 245 13.14 5.05 5.41
C THR A 245 12.69 6.52 5.41
N PRO A 246 13.57 7.47 5.79
CA PRO A 246 13.23 8.89 5.74
C PRO A 246 12.90 9.30 4.31
N ALA A 247 12.12 10.37 4.17
CA ALA A 247 11.91 10.98 2.87
C ALA A 247 13.26 11.37 2.25
N ASN A 248 13.33 11.37 0.92
CA ASN A 248 14.50 11.90 0.23
C ASN A 248 14.80 13.33 0.75
N PRO A 249 16.05 13.65 1.09
CA PRO A 249 16.40 14.98 1.55
C PRO A 249 16.01 16.05 0.53
N LEU A 250 15.48 17.16 1.01
CA LEU A 250 15.08 18.30 0.20
C LEU A 250 16.00 19.48 0.47
N SER A 251 16.46 20.15 -0.58
CA SER A 251 17.23 21.39 -0.49
C SER A 251 16.48 22.50 -1.23
N ILE A 252 16.22 23.60 -0.54
CA ILE A 252 15.50 24.77 -1.08
C ILE A 252 16.44 25.97 -1.02
N ASN A 253 16.67 26.63 -2.16
CA ASN A 253 17.48 27.84 -2.24
C ASN A 253 16.66 29.07 -1.88
N HIS A 254 17.32 30.12 -1.38
CA HIS A 254 16.72 31.43 -1.11
C HIS A 254 16.14 32.07 -2.38
#